data_AF-A0A7V6SSB6-F1
#
_entry.id   AF-A0A7V6SSB6-F1
#
_cell.length_a   1.000
_cell.length_b   1.000
_cell.length_c   1.000
_cell.angle_alpha   90.00
_cell.angle_beta   90.00
_cell.angle_gamma   90.00
#
_symmetry.space_group_name_H-M   'P 1'
#
loop_
_entity.id
_entity.type
_entity.pdbx_description
1 polymer ?
#
loop_
_entity_poly.entity_id
_entity_poly.type
_entity_poly.pdbx_seq_one_letter_code
_entity_poly.pdbx_strand_id
1 'polypeptide(L)'
;MDRDVYKKMLMDRLLGYFDFEEDKELGSLCVDFHAKMHRRNEKYVLQKKNVLYAYDNFEYFNLYQAEALTLAQLQFLMETFVQESLLITDPNAEHMSSDHILIVRLHQISPELIDFVKKYKYRKYFRFGLQGTFKAGLILVAQDAKSATFSRDLRDKKYHFVLEK
;
A
#
# COMPACT_ATOMS: atom_id res chain seq x y z
N MET A 1 -13.67 -12.16 11.73
CA MET A 1 -14.61 -11.43 10.84
C MET A 1 -14.71 -12.13 9.49
N ASP A 2 -15.81 -11.98 8.78
CA ASP A 2 -15.98 -12.52 7.42
C ASP A 2 -15.11 -11.76 6.39
N ARG A 3 -14.74 -12.41 5.28
CA ARG A 3 -13.87 -11.86 4.23
C ARG A 3 -14.48 -10.63 3.57
N ASP A 4 -15.77 -10.71 3.21
CA ASP A 4 -16.48 -9.66 2.50
C ASP A 4 -16.83 -8.52 3.44
N VAL A 5 -17.15 -8.85 4.69
CA VAL A 5 -17.35 -7.84 5.75
C VAL A 5 -16.08 -7.03 5.99
N TYR A 6 -14.90 -7.67 6.03
CA TYR A 6 -13.64 -6.94 6.18
C TYR A 6 -13.31 -6.08 4.97
N LYS A 7 -13.47 -6.63 3.75
CA LYS A 7 -13.29 -5.91 2.48
C LYS A 7 -14.13 -4.63 2.48
N LYS A 8 -15.43 -4.77 2.75
CA LYS A 8 -16.37 -3.64 2.81
C LYS A 8 -15.98 -2.61 3.88
N MET A 9 -15.58 -3.06 5.07
CA MET A 9 -15.15 -2.16 6.15
C MET A 9 -13.96 -1.28 5.71
N LEU A 10 -12.96 -1.84 5.03
CA LEU A 10 -11.82 -1.08 4.52
C LEU A 10 -12.25 -0.08 3.44
N MET A 11 -13.06 -0.54 2.49
CA MET A 11 -13.56 0.31 1.40
C MET A 11 -14.35 1.50 1.94
N ASP A 12 -15.33 1.27 2.83
CA ASP A 12 -16.14 2.34 3.44
C ASP A 12 -15.28 3.41 4.14
N ARG A 13 -14.17 3.00 4.78
CA ARG A 13 -13.25 3.92 5.50
C ARG A 13 -12.33 4.72 4.58
N LEU A 14 -12.09 4.22 3.37
CA LEU A 14 -11.17 4.81 2.40
C LEU A 14 -11.91 5.57 1.27
N LEU A 15 -13.22 5.32 1.08
CA LEU A 15 -14.06 5.88 0.01
C LEU A 15 -14.00 7.41 -0.14
N GLY A 16 -13.78 8.15 0.96
CA GLY A 16 -13.69 9.60 0.91
C GLY A 16 -12.42 10.15 0.26
N TYR A 17 -11.39 9.31 0.05
CA TYR A 17 -10.08 9.74 -0.43
C TYR A 17 -9.49 8.86 -1.54
N PHE A 18 -10.07 7.68 -1.80
CA PHE A 18 -9.53 6.69 -2.72
C PHE A 18 -10.58 6.26 -3.74
N ASP A 19 -10.13 6.12 -4.99
CA ASP A 19 -10.85 5.43 -6.04
C ASP A 19 -10.60 3.92 -5.92
N PHE A 20 -11.59 3.10 -6.27
CA PHE A 20 -11.54 1.64 -6.10
C PHE A 20 -11.67 0.88 -7.42
N GLU A 21 -10.91 -0.20 -7.51
CA GLU A 21 -11.09 -1.26 -8.48
C GLU A 21 -11.15 -2.59 -7.72
N GLU A 22 -12.28 -3.29 -7.78
CA GLU A 22 -12.51 -4.56 -7.07
C GLU A 22 -12.08 -5.76 -7.90
N ASP A 23 -11.73 -6.86 -7.22
CA ASP A 23 -11.41 -8.17 -7.81
C ASP A 23 -10.41 -8.04 -8.98
N LYS A 24 -9.40 -7.20 -8.75
CA LYS A 24 -8.45 -6.77 -9.76
C LYS A 24 -7.23 -7.69 -9.79
N GLU A 25 -6.80 -8.00 -11.00
CA GLU A 25 -5.46 -8.51 -11.25
C GLU A 25 -4.47 -7.34 -11.24
N LEU A 26 -3.70 -7.22 -10.17
CA LEU A 26 -2.49 -6.40 -10.15
C LEU A 26 -1.38 -7.20 -10.85
N GLY A 27 -1.43 -7.18 -12.18
CA GLY A 27 -0.60 -8.05 -13.02
C GLY A 27 -0.91 -9.52 -12.73
N SER A 28 0.07 -10.29 -12.27
CA SER A 28 -0.13 -11.69 -11.89
C SER A 28 -0.80 -11.91 -10.51
N LEU A 29 -1.00 -10.85 -9.72
CA LEU A 29 -1.55 -10.95 -8.37
C LEU A 29 -3.06 -10.64 -8.33
N CYS A 30 -3.87 -11.60 -7.91
CA CYS A 30 -5.29 -11.36 -7.58
C CYS A 30 -5.41 -10.70 -6.20
N VAL A 31 -6.01 -9.51 -6.15
CA VAL A 31 -6.30 -8.79 -4.90
C VAL A 31 -7.80 -8.53 -4.78
N ASP A 32 -8.31 -8.56 -3.54
CA ASP A 32 -9.73 -8.36 -3.26
C ASP A 32 -10.18 -6.93 -3.62
N PHE A 33 -9.27 -5.95 -3.48
CA PHE A 33 -9.41 -4.62 -4.05
C PHE A 33 -8.06 -3.97 -4.31
N HIS A 34 -8.07 -2.99 -5.21
CA HIS A 34 -7.02 -2.02 -5.46
C HIS A 34 -7.60 -0.60 -5.24
N ALA A 35 -7.08 0.11 -4.24
CA ALA A 35 -7.48 1.47 -3.91
C ALA A 35 -6.37 2.43 -4.33
N LYS A 36 -6.71 3.52 -5.03
CA LYS A 36 -5.77 4.51 -5.55
C LYS A 36 -6.13 5.92 -5.08
N MET A 37 -5.13 6.67 -4.62
CA MET A 37 -5.24 8.10 -4.36
C MET A 37 -4.10 8.83 -5.06
N HIS A 38 -4.42 9.93 -5.71
CA HIS A 38 -3.46 10.88 -6.29
C HIS A 38 -3.61 12.23 -5.60
N ARG A 39 -2.52 12.74 -5.02
CA ARG A 39 -2.42 14.09 -4.46
C ARG A 39 -1.44 14.92 -5.27
N ARG A 40 -1.94 15.98 -5.88
CA ARG A 40 -1.13 16.99 -6.56
C ARG A 40 -1.02 18.23 -5.67
N ASN A 41 0.20 18.64 -5.36
CA ASN A 41 0.47 19.86 -4.62
C ASN A 41 1.08 20.89 -5.55
N GLU A 42 0.49 22.08 -5.62
CA GLU A 42 0.98 23.17 -6.46
C GLU A 42 1.31 24.37 -5.58
N LYS A 43 2.52 24.93 -5.72
CA LYS A 43 2.89 26.19 -5.06
C LYS A 43 2.98 27.29 -6.11
N TYR A 44 2.14 28.32 -5.97
CA TYR A 44 2.13 29.49 -6.82
C TYR A 44 2.99 30.61 -6.21
N VAL A 45 3.67 31.39 -7.06
CA VAL A 45 4.32 32.63 -6.63
C VAL A 45 3.68 33.82 -7.36
N LEU A 46 3.16 34.76 -6.56
CA LEU A 46 2.58 36.06 -6.93
C LEU A 46 1.30 36.08 -7.79
N GLN A 47 1.07 35.14 -8.73
CA GLN A 47 -0.19 35.00 -9.49
C GLN A 47 -0.47 33.52 -9.83
N LYS A 48 -1.75 33.11 -9.97
CA LYS A 48 -2.18 31.73 -10.37
C LYS A 48 -1.55 31.22 -11.69
N LYS A 49 -0.90 32.08 -12.47
CA LYS A 49 -0.27 31.75 -13.75
C LYS A 49 1.19 31.27 -13.63
N ASN A 50 1.82 31.41 -12.46
CA ASN A 50 3.22 31.01 -12.25
C ASN A 50 3.29 29.88 -11.21
N VAL A 51 3.17 28.63 -11.67
CA VAL A 51 3.48 27.44 -10.87
C VAL A 51 4.99 27.42 -10.62
N LEU A 52 5.40 27.59 -9.37
CA LEU A 52 6.82 27.59 -8.99
C LEU A 52 7.39 26.17 -8.98
N TYR A 53 6.57 25.22 -8.51
CA TYR A 53 6.77 23.78 -8.63
C TYR A 53 5.44 23.07 -8.29
N ALA A 54 5.17 21.98 -9.00
CA ALA A 54 4.10 21.04 -8.69
C ALA A 54 4.74 19.68 -8.38
N TYR A 55 4.15 18.93 -7.46
CA TYR A 55 4.59 17.57 -7.20
C TYR A 55 3.42 16.62 -6.92
N ASP A 56 3.56 15.41 -7.46
CA ASP A 56 2.59 14.34 -7.38
C ASP A 56 3.00 13.30 -6.34
N ASN A 57 2.06 12.98 -5.44
CA ASN A 57 2.15 11.87 -4.51
C ASN A 57 1.03 10.87 -4.80
N PHE A 58 1.38 9.60 -4.94
CA PHE A 58 0.44 8.52 -5.11
C PHE A 58 0.47 7.59 -3.89
N GLU A 59 -0.70 7.13 -3.48
CA GLU A 59 -0.84 6.13 -2.42
C GLU A 59 -1.81 5.05 -2.90
N TYR A 60 -1.42 3.79 -2.69
CA TYR A 60 -2.17 2.63 -3.11
C TYR A 60 -2.33 1.65 -1.96
N PHE A 61 -3.56 1.15 -1.76
CA PHE A 61 -3.81 0.02 -0.86
C PHE A 61 -4.34 -1.17 -1.64
N ASN A 62 -3.82 -2.34 -1.33
CA ASN A 62 -4.26 -3.60 -1.93
C ASN A 62 -4.60 -4.58 -0.82
N LEU A 63 -5.71 -5.30 -0.93
CA LEU A 63 -6.12 -6.29 0.05
C LEU A 63 -5.91 -7.71 -0.48
N TYR A 64 -5.19 -8.52 0.29
CA TYR A 64 -5.03 -9.95 0.07
C TYR A 64 -5.47 -10.71 1.32
N GLN A 65 -6.41 -11.64 1.18
CA GLN A 65 -6.93 -12.44 2.28
C GLN A 65 -6.72 -13.92 2.01
N ALA A 66 -6.21 -14.65 3.01
CA ALA A 66 -5.98 -16.09 2.91
C ALA A 66 -6.10 -16.74 4.30
N GLU A 67 -6.26 -18.07 4.34
CA GLU A 67 -6.33 -18.80 5.61
C GLU A 67 -4.97 -18.78 6.34
N ALA A 68 -3.90 -19.11 5.62
CA ALA A 68 -2.53 -19.14 6.14
C ALA A 68 -1.53 -18.90 5.01
N LEU A 69 -0.32 -18.46 5.38
CA LEU A 69 0.83 -18.37 4.49
C LEU A 69 2.07 -18.88 5.25
N THR A 70 2.96 -19.58 4.55
CA THR A 70 4.33 -19.80 5.02
C THR A 70 5.18 -18.54 4.82
N LEU A 71 6.32 -18.44 5.51
CA LEU A 71 7.26 -17.34 5.28
C LEU A 71 7.69 -17.22 3.81
N ALA A 72 7.98 -18.35 3.15
CA ALA A 72 8.38 -18.36 1.74
C ALA A 72 7.26 -17.83 0.82
N GLN A 73 6.01 -18.20 1.10
CA GLN A 73 4.87 -17.69 0.33
C GLN A 73 4.67 -16.18 0.52
N LEU A 74 4.82 -15.67 1.75
CA LEU A 74 4.72 -14.23 2.01
C LEU A 74 5.86 -13.43 1.35
N GLN A 75 7.08 -13.98 1.35
CA GLN A 75 8.21 -13.38 0.66
C GLN A 75 7.97 -13.30 -0.85
N PHE A 76 7.57 -14.41 -1.47
CA PHE A 76 7.23 -14.47 -2.89
C PHE A 76 6.08 -13.52 -3.26
N LEU A 77 5.05 -13.46 -2.41
CA LEU A 77 3.93 -12.52 -2.56
C LEU A 77 4.43 -11.06 -2.56
N MET A 78 5.34 -10.70 -1.65
CA MET A 78 5.90 -9.35 -1.61
C MET A 78 6.82 -9.04 -2.79
N GLU A 79 7.61 -10.01 -3.25
CA GLU A 79 8.45 -9.85 -4.45
C GLU A 79 7.59 -9.59 -5.68
N THR A 80 6.54 -10.39 -5.87
CA THR A 80 5.55 -10.23 -6.96
C THR A 80 4.87 -8.88 -6.85
N PHE A 81 4.34 -8.53 -5.66
CA PHE A 81 3.68 -7.26 -5.40
C PHE A 81 4.57 -6.05 -5.75
N VAL A 82 5.86 -6.10 -5.40
CA VAL A 82 6.83 -5.04 -5.73
C VAL A 82 7.02 -4.94 -7.25
N GLN A 83 7.21 -6.07 -7.94
CA GLN A 83 7.42 -6.08 -9.39
C GLN A 83 6.21 -5.49 -10.12
N GLU A 84 5.00 -5.95 -9.79
CA GLU A 84 3.77 -5.49 -10.43
C GLU A 84 3.47 -4.02 -10.10
N SER A 85 3.69 -3.61 -8.84
CA SER A 85 3.54 -2.22 -8.42
C SER A 85 4.51 -1.28 -9.14
N LEU A 86 5.72 -1.74 -9.46
CA LEU A 86 6.69 -0.96 -10.23
C LEU A 86 6.25 -0.77 -11.70
N LEU A 87 5.56 -1.75 -12.29
CA LEU A 87 5.07 -1.64 -13.68
C LEU A 87 3.97 -0.59 -13.82
N ILE A 88 3.13 -0.42 -12.79
CA ILE A 88 2.08 0.61 -12.78
C ILE A 88 2.54 1.96 -12.21
N THR A 89 3.79 2.05 -11.74
CA THR A 89 4.38 3.32 -11.28
C THR A 89 5.04 4.03 -12.46
N ASP A 90 4.49 5.19 -12.84
CA ASP A 90 5.06 6.05 -13.88
C ASP A 90 5.71 7.31 -13.26
N PRO A 91 7.04 7.31 -13.00
CA PRO A 91 7.74 8.45 -12.43
C PRO A 91 7.96 9.55 -13.48
N ASN A 92 6.96 10.41 -13.65
CA ASN A 92 7.06 11.61 -14.48
C ASN A 92 7.97 12.69 -13.83
N ALA A 93 8.12 13.86 -14.47
CA ALA A 93 8.97 14.94 -13.96
C ALA A 93 8.47 15.57 -12.63
N GLU A 94 7.18 15.46 -12.33
CA GLU A 94 6.54 15.98 -11.11
C GLU A 94 6.39 14.89 -10.03
N HIS A 95 6.75 13.64 -10.32
CA HIS A 95 6.61 12.52 -9.39
C HIS A 95 7.53 12.67 -8.18
N MET A 96 6.93 12.79 -6.99
CA MET A 96 7.64 12.88 -5.72
C MET A 96 7.65 11.56 -4.97
N SER A 97 6.50 10.88 -4.89
CA SER A 97 6.46 9.56 -4.26
C SER A 97 5.27 8.71 -4.69
N SER A 98 5.51 7.40 -4.78
CA SER A 98 4.45 6.39 -4.86
C SER A 98 4.60 5.40 -3.69
N ASP A 99 3.61 5.38 -2.81
CA ASP A 99 3.50 4.45 -1.68
C ASP A 99 2.52 3.33 -2.04
N HIS A 100 3.02 2.10 -2.23
CA HIS A 100 2.20 0.91 -2.47
C HIS A 100 2.17 0.06 -1.21
N ILE A 101 0.97 -0.22 -0.67
CA ILE A 101 0.82 -0.95 0.58
C ILE A 101 -0.04 -2.18 0.35
N LEU A 102 0.51 -3.35 0.67
CA LEU A 102 -0.22 -4.61 0.69
C LEU A 102 -0.74 -4.88 2.11
N ILE A 103 -2.05 -5.04 2.24
CA ILE A 103 -2.73 -5.47 3.45
C ILE A 103 -2.95 -6.97 3.29
N VAL A 104 -2.25 -7.76 4.09
CA VAL A 104 -2.40 -9.22 4.12
C VAL A 104 -3.16 -9.58 5.39
N ARG A 105 -4.33 -10.18 5.24
CA ARG A 105 -5.13 -10.68 6.36
C ARG A 105 -5.12 -12.20 6.40
N LEU A 106 -4.72 -12.75 7.55
CA LEU A 106 -4.59 -14.20 7.74
C LEU A 106 -5.37 -14.69 8.97
N HIS A 107 -5.85 -15.93 8.89
CA HIS A 107 -6.37 -16.67 10.03
C HIS A 107 -5.25 -17.14 10.94
N GLN A 108 -4.24 -17.79 10.38
CA GLN A 108 -3.10 -18.30 11.13
C GLN A 108 -1.86 -17.46 10.83
N ILE A 109 -1.33 -16.84 11.88
CA ILE A 109 -0.10 -16.03 11.82
C ILE A 109 0.97 -16.71 12.67
N SER A 110 2.01 -17.20 12.03
CA SER A 110 3.19 -17.72 12.74
C SER A 110 4.12 -16.58 13.19
N PRO A 111 4.92 -16.78 14.25
CA PRO A 111 5.86 -15.77 14.75
C PRO A 111 6.88 -15.30 13.70
N GLU A 112 7.31 -16.20 12.81
CA GLU A 112 8.25 -15.89 11.71
C GLU A 112 7.68 -14.87 10.71
N LEU A 113 6.36 -14.88 10.44
CA LEU A 113 5.72 -13.87 9.59
C LEU A 113 5.77 -12.50 10.27
N ILE A 114 5.48 -12.45 11.57
CA ILE A 114 5.52 -11.21 12.35
C ILE A 114 6.93 -10.62 12.32
N ASP A 115 7.94 -11.44 12.54
CA ASP A 115 9.35 -11.02 12.53
C ASP A 115 9.81 -10.54 11.16
N PHE A 116 9.39 -11.23 10.10
CA PHE A 116 9.62 -10.79 8.73
C PHE A 116 8.98 -9.44 8.47
N VAL A 117 7.67 -9.29 8.75
CA VAL A 117 6.93 -8.04 8.51
C VAL A 117 7.59 -6.88 9.24
N LYS A 118 7.91 -7.02 10.55
CA LYS A 118 8.55 -5.96 11.35
C LYS A 118 9.88 -5.46 10.76
N LYS A 119 10.61 -6.33 10.06
CA LYS A 119 11.91 -6.04 9.43
C LYS A 119 11.76 -5.58 7.98
N TYR A 120 10.67 -5.95 7.31
CA TYR A 120 10.45 -5.67 5.90
C TYR A 120 10.52 -4.17 5.61
N LYS A 121 11.28 -3.83 4.57
CA LYS A 121 11.45 -2.49 4.03
C LYS A 121 11.85 -2.58 2.58
N TYR A 122 11.14 -1.88 1.71
CA TYR A 122 11.50 -1.76 0.31
C TYR A 122 11.37 -0.31 -0.14
N ARG A 123 12.41 0.21 -0.79
CA ARG A 123 12.41 1.54 -1.38
C ARG A 123 13.27 1.55 -2.65
N LYS A 124 12.75 2.17 -3.70
CA LYS A 124 13.47 2.45 -4.94
C LYS A 124 13.52 3.97 -5.15
N TYR A 125 14.67 4.48 -5.53
CA TYR A 125 14.87 5.89 -5.87
C TYR A 125 14.96 6.01 -7.39
N PHE A 126 14.09 6.82 -8.00
CA PHE A 126 14.15 7.06 -9.44
C PHE A 126 15.14 8.19 -9.73
N ARG A 127 16.03 7.98 -10.71
CA ARG A 127 17.11 8.92 -11.06
C ARG A 127 17.85 9.48 -9.84
N PHE A 128 18.34 8.58 -8.98
CA PHE A 128 19.04 8.94 -7.73
C PHE A 128 18.22 9.83 -6.77
N GLY A 129 16.88 9.77 -6.86
CA GLY A 129 15.95 10.55 -6.04
C GLY A 129 15.45 11.84 -6.70
N LEU A 130 16.00 12.22 -7.86
CA LEU A 130 15.56 13.42 -8.60
C LEU A 130 14.16 13.27 -9.20
N GLN A 131 13.67 12.04 -9.37
CA GLN A 131 12.30 11.73 -9.79
C GLN A 131 11.51 11.02 -8.67
N GLY A 132 11.82 11.38 -7.43
CA GLY A 132 11.09 10.86 -6.28
C GLY A 132 11.39 9.40 -5.96
N THR A 133 10.50 8.81 -5.17
CA THR A 133 10.70 7.47 -4.60
C THR A 133 9.50 6.56 -4.77
N PHE A 134 9.75 5.28 -4.96
CA PHE A 134 8.77 4.22 -4.78
C PHE A 134 9.01 3.53 -3.43
N LYS A 135 7.93 3.23 -2.70
CA LYS A 135 7.97 2.43 -1.47
C LYS A 135 6.93 1.34 -1.53
N ALA A 136 7.33 0.12 -1.20
CA ALA A 136 6.39 -0.97 -0.92
C ALA A 136 6.32 -1.23 0.59
N GLY A 137 5.09 -1.26 1.12
CA GLY A 137 4.78 -1.51 2.51
C GLY A 137 3.93 -2.76 2.68
N LEU A 138 3.98 -3.35 3.88
CA LEU A 138 3.22 -4.55 4.23
C LEU A 138 2.56 -4.36 5.59
N ILE A 139 1.26 -4.64 5.65
CA ILE A 139 0.49 -4.69 6.88
C ILE A 139 -0.07 -6.10 7.02
N LEU A 140 0.32 -6.80 8.08
CA LEU A 140 -0.20 -8.12 8.40
C LEU A 140 -1.31 -7.99 9.45
N VAL A 141 -2.54 -8.40 9.13
CA VAL A 141 -3.72 -8.25 9.99
C VAL A 141 -4.26 -9.61 10.40
N ALA A 142 -4.63 -9.77 11.67
CA ALA A 142 -5.28 -10.97 12.16
C ALA A 142 -6.73 -11.09 11.63
N GLN A 143 -7.28 -12.30 11.58
CA GLN A 143 -8.64 -12.56 11.11
C GLN A 143 -9.74 -11.87 11.93
N ASP A 144 -9.51 -11.57 13.20
CA ASP A 144 -10.45 -10.76 13.98
C ASP A 144 -10.29 -9.26 13.73
N ALA A 145 -9.31 -8.84 12.94
CA ALA A 145 -8.92 -7.44 12.72
C ALA A 145 -8.66 -6.66 14.02
N LYS A 146 -8.39 -7.33 15.15
CA LYS A 146 -8.08 -6.66 16.43
C LYS A 146 -6.61 -6.33 16.58
N SER A 147 -5.75 -6.98 15.80
CA SER A 147 -4.32 -6.74 15.81
C SER A 147 -3.74 -6.70 14.40
N ALA A 148 -2.68 -5.91 14.25
CA ALA A 148 -1.91 -5.82 13.02
C ALA A 148 -0.42 -5.61 13.32
N THR A 149 0.43 -6.15 12.46
CA THR A 149 1.87 -5.92 12.43
C THR A 149 2.20 -5.09 11.20
N PHE A 150 2.97 -4.03 11.39
CA PHE A 150 3.32 -3.07 10.34
C PHE A 150 4.78 -3.23 9.92
N SER A 151 5.04 -3.12 8.62
CA SER A 151 6.41 -3.10 8.13
C SER A 151 7.19 -1.88 8.60
N ARG A 152 8.53 -1.95 8.52
CA ARG A 152 9.44 -1.02 9.22
C ARG A 152 9.12 0.46 8.97
N ASP A 153 8.84 0.82 7.73
CA ASP A 153 8.57 2.20 7.29
C ASP A 153 7.09 2.62 7.47
N LEU A 154 6.23 1.72 7.96
CA LEU A 154 4.81 1.99 8.23
C LEU A 154 4.51 2.20 9.71
N ARG A 155 5.44 1.87 10.62
CA ARG A 155 5.22 1.91 12.08
C ARG A 155 4.88 3.29 12.64
N ASP A 156 5.42 4.35 12.03
CA ASP A 156 5.21 5.73 12.48
C ASP A 156 3.92 6.35 11.89
N LYS A 157 3.28 5.66 10.94
CA LYS A 157 2.02 6.09 10.32
C LYS A 157 0.83 5.39 10.97
N LYS A 158 -0.25 6.13 11.20
CA LYS A 158 -1.47 5.63 11.85
C LYS A 158 -2.42 4.96 10.86
N TYR A 159 -2.12 3.74 10.45
CA TYR A 159 -3.02 2.91 9.61
C TYR A 159 -4.14 2.24 10.44
N HIS A 160 -4.71 2.92 11.44
CA HIS A 160 -5.73 2.33 12.33
C HIS A 160 -7.02 1.92 11.60
N PHE A 161 -7.24 2.38 10.37
CA PHE A 161 -8.39 1.97 9.56
C PHE A 161 -8.38 0.48 9.23
N VAL A 162 -7.25 -0.23 9.37
CA VAL A 162 -7.17 -1.68 9.13
C VAL A 162 -7.72 -2.53 10.27
N LEU A 163 -7.99 -1.93 11.43
CA LEU A 163 -8.43 -2.63 12.64
C LEU A 163 -9.93 -2.46 12.89
N GLU A 164 -10.59 -3.51 13.35
CA GLU A 164 -11.93 -3.43 13.95
C GLU A 164 -11.83 -2.62 15.25
N LYS A 165 -12.72 -1.64 15.44
CA LYS A 165 -12.79 -0.80 16.64
C LYS A 165 -14.03 -1.14 17.42
#